data_AF-A0A5K0WTI3-F1
#
_entry.id   AF-A0A5K0WTI3-F1
#
_cell.length_a   1.000
_cell.length_b   1.000
_cell.length_c   1.000
_cell.angle_alpha   90.00
_cell.angle_beta   90.00
_cell.angle_gamma   90.00
#
_symmetry.space_group_name_H-M   'P 1'
#
loop_
_entity.id
_entity.type
_entity.pdbx_description
1 polymer ?
#
loop_
_entity_poly.entity_id
_entity_poly.type
_entity_poly.pdbx_seq_one_letter_code
_entity_poly.pdbx_strand_id
1 'polypeptide(L)' 'VLLRIRPISKMEKELHGNSRCLKQENAHTVTWLGNPDTRFTFDHIAGETIIQ' A
#
# COMPACT_ATOMS: atom_id res chain seq x y z
N VAL A 1 -10.10 -12.85 0.08
CA VAL A 1 -10.12 -11.50 -0.54
C VAL A 1 -8.69 -11.07 -0.85
N LEU A 2 -8.41 -10.47 -2.01
CA LEU A 2 -7.05 -10.08 -2.44
C LEU A 2 -6.91 -8.54 -2.47
N LEU A 3 -5.83 -8.03 -1.89
CA LEU A 3 -5.46 -6.61 -1.98
C LEU A 3 -4.17 -6.45 -2.79
N ARG A 4 -4.17 -5.54 -3.78
CA ARG A 4 -3.00 -5.21 -4.60
C ARG A 4 -2.59 -3.77 -4.38
N ILE A 5 -1.34 -3.56 -3.96
CA ILE A 5 -0.74 -2.24 -3.82
C ILE A 5 0.00 -1.91 -5.11
N ARG A 6 -0.29 -0.74 -5.71
CA ARG A 6 0.39 -0.27 -6.92
C ARG A 6 1.58 0.62 -6.52
N PRO A 7 2.70 0.57 -7.24
CA PRO A 7 3.75 1.56 -7.05
C PRO A 7 3.22 2.96 -7.35
N ILE A 8 3.70 3.95 -6.61
CA ILE A 8 3.36 5.36 -6.86
C ILE A 8 3.84 5.76 -8.26
N SER A 9 2.93 6.31 -9.07
CA SER A 9 3.23 6.77 -10.42
C SER A 9 4.15 8.00 -10.43
N LYS A 10 4.77 8.29 -11.58
CA LYS A 10 5.62 9.49 -11.72
C LYS A 10 4.87 10.79 -11.39
N MET A 11 3.64 10.91 -11.89
CA MET A 11 2.81 12.10 -11.67
C MET A 11 2.45 12.28 -10.18
N GLU A 12 2.11 11.20 -9.48
CA GLU A 12 1.86 11.25 -8.03
C GLU A 12 3.13 11.64 -7.25
N LYS A 13 4.30 11.15 -7.68
CA LYS A 13 5.58 11.56 -7.08
C LYS A 13 5.89 13.04 -7.29
N GLU A 14 5.53 13.60 -8.44
CA GLU A 14 5.75 15.02 -8.74
C GLU A 14 4.79 15.92 -7.96
N LEU A 15 3.54 15.50 -7.77
CA LEU A 15 2.50 16.27 -7.07
C LEU A 15 2.59 16.18 -5.54
N HIS A 16 2.88 15.00 -5.01
CA HIS A 16 2.78 14.70 -3.57
C HIS A 16 4.07 14.13 -2.98
N GLY A 17 5.17 14.09 -3.74
CA GLY A 17 6.41 13.46 -3.34
C GLY A 17 6.30 11.94 -3.27
N ASN A 18 7.30 11.28 -2.67
CA ASN A 18 7.28 9.83 -2.44
C ASN A 18 6.42 9.44 -1.21
N SER A 19 5.33 10.16 -0.96
CA SER A 19 4.48 9.99 0.21
C SER A 19 3.58 8.77 0.05
N ARG A 20 3.65 7.83 0.99
CA ARG A 20 2.86 6.59 0.99
C ARG A 20 1.78 6.67 2.05
N CYS A 21 0.53 6.39 1.68
CA CYS A 21 -0.57 6.28 2.64
C CYS A 21 -0.84 4.84 3.08
N LEU A 22 -0.20 3.85 2.45
CA LEU A 22 -0.32 2.44 2.79
C LEU A 22 1.05 1.87 3.12
N LYS A 23 1.12 1.10 4.21
CA LYS A 23 2.29 0.35 4.64
C LYS A 23 1.92 -1.13 4.72
N GLN A 24 2.58 -1.95 3.90
CA GLN A 24 2.46 -3.40 4.02
C GLN A 24 3.31 -3.87 5.19
N GLU A 25 2.69 -4.46 6.21
CA GLU A 25 3.42 -5.05 7.34
C GLU A 25 3.85 -6.48 7.03
N ASN A 26 2.99 -7.25 6.36
CA ASN A 26 3.27 -8.62 5.93
C ASN A 26 2.34 -9.03 4.77
N ALA A 27 2.41 -10.29 4.34
CA ALA A 27 1.59 -10.83 3.24
C ALA A 27 0.07 -10.84 3.51
N HIS A 28 -0.36 -10.56 4.73
CA HIS A 28 -1.75 -10.60 5.16
C HIS A 28 -2.23 -9.32 5.84
N THR A 29 -1.34 -8.36 6.11
CA THR A 29 -1.63 -7.16 6.90
C THR A 29 -1.10 -5.90 6.21
N VAL A 30 -1.98 -4.91 6.06
CA VAL A 30 -1.65 -3.57 5.57
C VAL A 30 -2.20 -2.52 6.55
N THR A 31 -1.45 -1.45 6.74
CA THR A 31 -1.84 -0.31 7.57
C THR A 31 -2.01 0.91 6.69
N TRP A 32 -3.18 1.54 6.75
CA TRP A 32 -3.41 2.86 6.21
C TRP A 32 -2.88 3.89 7.21
N LEU A 33 -1.92 4.71 6.78
CA LEU A 33 -1.22 5.72 7.58
C LEU A 33 -2.00 7.04 7.69
N GLY A 34 -3.34 6.97 7.59
CA GLY A 34 -4.22 8.12 7.84
C GLY A 34 -4.24 8.49 9.33
N ASN A 35 -4.95 9.56 9.68
CA ASN A 35 -5.26 9.88 11.07
C ASN A 35 -6.76 9.60 11.32
N PRO A 36 -7.13 8.59 12.12
CA PRO A 36 -6.26 7.62 12.82
C PRO A 36 -5.69 6.57 11.86
N ASP A 37 -4.57 5.95 12.26
CA ASP A 37 -4.05 4.81 11.52
C ASP A 37 -5.07 3.67 11.58
N THR A 38 -5.26 2.97 10.46
CA THR A 38 -6.24 1.89 10.37
C THR A 38 -5.59 0.65 9.77
N ARG A 39 -5.75 -0.48 10.45
CA ARG A 39 -5.19 -1.77 10.04
C ARG A 39 -6.24 -2.62 9.33
N PHE A 40 -5.84 -3.22 8.22
CA PHE A 40 -6.64 -4.14 7.44
C PHE A 40 -5.93 -5.48 7.27
N THR A 41 -6.70 -6.56 7.31
CA THR A 41 -6.21 -7.93 7.14
C THR A 41 -6.87 -8.60 5.95
N PHE A 42 -6.10 -9.33 5.15
CA PHE A 42 -6.54 -10.02 3.93
C PHE A 42 -5.87 -11.39 3.82
N ASP A 43 -6.49 -12.32 3.09
CA ASP A 43 -5.91 -13.64 2.81
C ASP A 43 -4.65 -13.56 1.95
N HIS A 44 -4.52 -12.51 1.13
CA HIS A 44 -3.33 -12.30 0.30
C HIS A 44 -3.16 -10.83 -0.07
N ILE A 45 -1.98 -10.28 0.21
CA ILE A 45 -1.58 -8.91 -0.13
C ILE A 45 -0.39 -8.94 -1.08
N ALA A 46 -0.62 -8.53 -2.33
CA ALA A 46 0.42 -8.34 -3.31
C ALA A 46 1.03 -6.94 -3.16
N GLY A 47 2.30 -6.88 -2.74
CA GLY A 47 3.06 -5.64 -2.57
C GLY A 47 3.52 -5.03 -3.89
N GLU A 48 4.11 -3.83 -3.80
CA GLU A 48 4.55 -3.03 -4.96
C GLU A 48 5.60 -3.73 -5.84
N THR A 49 6.34 -4.71 -5.30
CA THR A 49 7.41 -5.45 -5.98
C THR A 49 6.91 -6.71 -6.69
N ILE A 50 5.65 -7.10 -6.52
CA ILE A 50 5.09 -8.27 -7.21
C ILE A 50 4.65 -7.87 -8.63
N ILE A 51 5.50 -8.20 -9.59
CA ILE A 51 5.21 -8.22 -11.03
C ILE A 51 4.61 -9.58 -11.37
N GLN A 52 3.43 -9.59 -12.01
CA GLN A 52 2.78 -10.78 -12.56
C GLN A 52 3.24 -11.00 -13.99
#